data_AF-W2HZ20-F1
#
_entry.id   AF-W2HZ20-F1
#
_cell.length_a   1.000
_cell.length_b   1.000
_cell.length_c   1.000
_cell.angle_alpha   90.00
_cell.angle_beta   90.00
_cell.angle_gamma   90.00
#
_symmetry.space_group_name_H-M   'P 1'
#
loop_
_entity.id
_entity.type
_entity.pdbx_description
1 polymer ?
#
loop_
_entity_poly.entity_id
_entity_poly.type
_entity_poly.pdbx_seq_one_letter_code
_entity_poly.pdbx_strand_id
1 'polypeptide(L)'
;MTIYALLGGGSALMVLARAVAVATAGLCASRELFRLLTRTLLYVPLRFFDANPIGRILNRFGGDITAVEIDIPLDIGSLLVAGFFTFCHLVNAMGR
;
A
#
# COMPACT_ATOMS: atom_id res chain seq x y z
N MET A 1 -35.71 4.46 2.42
CA MET A 1 -34.98 3.92 1.25
C MET A 1 -33.94 4.88 0.70
N THR A 2 -34.24 6.17 0.58
CA THR A 2 -33.29 7.21 0.13
C THR A 2 -32.00 7.32 0.95
N ILE A 3 -32.08 7.26 2.30
CA ILE A 3 -30.90 7.33 3.18
C ILE A 3 -29.96 6.15 2.97
N TYR A 4 -30.50 4.93 2.88
CA TYR A 4 -29.72 3.72 2.61
C TYR A 4 -29.07 3.74 1.21
N ALA A 5 -29.78 4.26 0.21
CA ALA A 5 -29.23 4.42 -1.14
C ALA A 5 -28.07 5.43 -1.18
N LEU A 6 -28.19 6.56 -0.46
CA LEU A 6 -27.12 7.56 -0.36
C LEU A 6 -25.89 7.02 0.38
N LEU A 7 -26.10 6.31 1.50
CA LEU A 7 -25.01 5.67 2.24
C LEU A 7 -24.29 4.61 1.41
N GLY A 8 -25.04 3.75 0.72
CA GLY A 8 -24.47 2.72 -0.17
C GLY A 8 -23.74 3.31 -1.37
N GLY A 9 -24.30 4.36 -1.99
CA GLY A 9 -23.65 5.06 -3.09
C GLY A 9 -22.38 5.78 -2.65
N GLY A 10 -22.42 6.48 -1.52
CA GLY A 10 -21.26 7.18 -0.97
C GLY A 10 -20.13 6.24 -0.57
N SER A 11 -20.43 5.09 0.04
CA SER A 11 -19.43 4.10 0.40
C SER A 11 -18.78 3.46 -0.83
N ALA A 12 -19.56 3.14 -1.87
CA ALA A 12 -19.04 2.61 -3.12
C ALA A 12 -18.07 3.61 -3.80
N LEU A 13 -18.43 4.89 -3.86
CA LEU A 13 -17.57 5.94 -4.41
C LEU A 13 -16.27 6.09 -3.60
N MET A 14 -16.34 6.05 -2.28
CA MET A 14 -15.17 6.15 -1.42
C MET A 14 -14.21 4.96 -1.58
N VAL A 15 -14.75 3.73 -1.72
CA VAL A 15 -13.95 2.54 -2.01
C VAL A 15 -13.27 2.66 -3.38
N LEU A 16 -13.99 3.15 -4.39
CA LEU A 16 -13.43 3.35 -5.74
C LEU A 16 -12.32 4.42 -5.72
N ALA A 17 -12.54 5.54 -5.05
CA ALA A 17 -11.52 6.59 -4.88
C ALA A 17 -10.27 6.06 -4.18
N ARG A 18 -10.44 5.26 -3.11
CA ARG A 18 -9.32 4.59 -2.42
C ARG A 18 -8.58 3.66 -3.38
N ALA A 19 -9.29 2.83 -4.14
CA ALA A 19 -8.67 1.88 -5.07
C ALA A 19 -7.80 2.60 -6.12
N VAL A 20 -8.30 3.69 -6.71
CA VAL A 20 -7.56 4.51 -7.67
C VAL A 20 -6.35 5.19 -7.01
N ALA A 21 -6.52 5.75 -5.81
CA ALA A 21 -5.42 6.38 -5.08
C ALA A 21 -4.31 5.38 -4.73
N VAL A 22 -4.66 4.19 -4.24
CA VAL A 22 -3.70 3.13 -3.92
C VAL A 22 -2.98 2.65 -5.19
N ALA A 23 -3.71 2.43 -6.29
CA ALA A 23 -3.10 2.00 -7.55
C ALA A 23 -2.11 3.02 -8.11
N THR A 24 -2.48 4.31 -8.09
CA THR A 24 -1.61 5.39 -8.58
C THR A 24 -0.38 5.59 -7.69
N ALA A 25 -0.55 5.52 -6.36
CA ALA A 25 0.56 5.58 -5.41
C ALA A 25 1.51 4.39 -5.58
N GLY A 26 0.98 3.16 -5.71
CA GLY A 26 1.75 1.95 -5.94
C GLY A 26 2.59 2.03 -7.22
N LEU A 27 1.98 2.43 -8.33
CA LEU A 27 2.68 2.63 -9.61
C LEU A 27 3.80 3.68 -9.52
N CYS A 28 3.56 4.78 -8.81
CA CYS A 28 4.57 5.81 -8.60
C CYS A 28 5.75 5.28 -7.77
N ALA A 29 5.46 4.60 -6.66
CA ALA A 29 6.46 4.05 -5.75
C ALA A 29 7.31 2.98 -6.43
N SER A 30 6.68 2.06 -7.16
CA SER A 30 7.32 0.99 -7.93
C SER A 30 8.31 1.54 -8.96
N ARG A 31 7.91 2.61 -9.66
CA ARG A 31 8.75 3.26 -10.66
C ARG A 31 9.98 3.93 -10.04
N GLU A 32 9.85 4.58 -8.89
CA GLU A 32 11.00 5.18 -8.20
C GLU A 32 11.90 4.12 -7.59
N LEU A 33 11.35 3.07 -6.97
CA LEU A 33 12.10 1.93 -6.46
C LEU A 33 12.94 1.27 -7.56
N PHE A 34 12.35 1.04 -8.74
CA PHE A 34 13.07 0.50 -9.89
C PHE A 34 14.19 1.44 -10.34
N ARG A 35 13.92 2.74 -10.43
CA ARG A 35 14.92 3.73 -10.82
C ARG A 35 16.11 3.76 -9.86
N LEU A 36 15.85 3.71 -8.55
CA LEU A 36 16.86 3.67 -7.50
C LEU A 36 17.68 2.37 -7.56
N LEU A 37 17.02 1.22 -7.77
CA LEU A 37 17.71 -0.06 -7.92
C LEU A 37 18.66 -0.03 -9.12
N THR A 38 18.15 0.31 -10.31
CA THR A 38 18.96 0.35 -11.53
C THR A 38 20.13 1.31 -11.39
N ARG A 39 19.90 2.51 -10.83
CA ARG A 39 20.97 3.46 -10.56
C ARG A 39 22.00 2.90 -9.59
N THR A 40 21.60 2.20 -8.55
CA THR A 40 22.55 1.64 -7.58
C THR A 40 23.39 0.53 -8.22
N LEU A 41 22.75 -0.36 -8.99
CA LEU A 41 23.43 -1.48 -9.66
C LEU A 41 24.43 -1.02 -10.73
N LEU A 42 24.16 0.08 -11.43
CA LEU A 42 25.07 0.62 -12.44
C LEU A 42 26.36 1.23 -11.86
N TYR A 43 26.37 1.62 -10.59
CA TYR A 43 27.51 2.31 -9.96
C TYR A 43 28.25 1.43 -8.93
N VAL A 44 27.75 0.23 -8.63
CA VAL A 44 28.38 -0.68 -7.67
C VAL A 44 29.53 -1.47 -8.34
N PRO A 45 30.68 -1.69 -7.68
CA PRO A 45 31.80 -2.46 -8.25
C PRO A 45 31.37 -3.89 -8.56
N LEU A 46 31.89 -4.47 -9.65
CA LEU A 46 31.55 -5.82 -10.12
C LEU A 46 31.69 -6.91 -9.05
N ARG A 47 32.67 -6.76 -8.14
CA ARG A 47 32.91 -7.66 -7.00
C ARG A 47 31.73 -7.76 -6.02
N PHE A 48 30.82 -6.78 -6.01
CA PHE A 48 29.57 -6.87 -5.24
C PHE A 48 28.64 -7.97 -5.79
N PHE A 49 28.63 -8.18 -7.10
CA PHE A 49 27.80 -9.18 -7.76
C PHE A 49 28.32 -10.62 -7.56
N ASP A 50 29.61 -10.78 -7.28
CA ASP A 50 30.19 -12.09 -6.92
C ASP A 50 29.71 -12.56 -5.54
N ALA A 51 29.56 -11.61 -4.59
CA ALA A 51 29.05 -11.89 -3.25
C ALA A 51 27.51 -11.94 -3.19
N ASN A 52 26.83 -11.21 -4.08
CA ASN A 52 25.37 -11.12 -4.14
C ASN A 52 24.86 -11.41 -5.55
N PRO A 53 24.40 -12.65 -5.83
CA PRO A 53 23.89 -12.98 -7.15
C PRO A 53 22.67 -12.12 -7.49
N ILE A 54 22.62 -11.63 -8.73
CA ILE A 54 21.56 -10.74 -9.24
C ILE A 54 20.15 -11.31 -8.97
N GLY A 55 19.97 -12.63 -9.07
CA GLY A 55 18.69 -13.28 -8.78
C GLY A 55 18.20 -13.06 -7.34
N ARG A 56 19.11 -13.02 -6.35
CA ARG A 56 18.74 -12.75 -4.94
C ARG A 56 18.32 -11.29 -4.75
N ILE A 57 19.03 -10.37 -5.40
CA ILE A 57 18.71 -8.94 -5.38
C ILE A 57 17.33 -8.72 -6.00
N LEU A 58 17.07 -9.33 -7.16
CA LEU A 58 15.80 -9.21 -7.86
C LEU A 58 14.65 -9.85 -7.07
N ASN A 59 14.88 -11.00 -6.43
CA ASN A 59 13.87 -11.64 -5.58
C ASN A 59 13.51 -10.76 -4.37
N ARG A 60 14.51 -10.15 -3.72
CA ARG A 60 14.26 -9.22 -2.61
C ARG A 60 13.52 -7.98 -3.09
N PHE A 61 13.99 -7.37 -4.18
CA PHE A 61 13.36 -6.20 -4.77
C PHE A 61 11.89 -6.45 -5.17
N GLY A 62 11.58 -7.61 -5.77
CA GLY A 62 10.21 -7.99 -6.09
C GLY A 62 9.33 -8.16 -4.84
N GLY A 63 9.90 -8.71 -3.76
CA GLY A 63 9.24 -8.77 -2.46
C GLY A 63 8.96 -7.38 -1.88
N ASP A 64 9.95 -6.49 -1.94
CA ASP A 64 9.83 -5.11 -1.45
C ASP A 64 8.79 -4.31 -2.25
N ILE A 65 8.72 -4.50 -3.57
CA ILE A 65 7.64 -3.92 -4.41
C ILE A 65 6.28 -4.43 -3.97
N THR A 66 6.16 -5.76 -3.80
CA THR A 66 4.89 -6.38 -3.42
C THR A 66 4.39 -5.84 -2.08
N ALA A 67 5.30 -5.68 -1.11
CA ALA A 67 4.97 -5.11 0.19
C ALA A 67 4.46 -3.66 0.07
N VAL A 68 5.08 -2.84 -0.79
CA VAL A 68 4.69 -1.44 -0.99
C VAL A 68 3.39 -1.30 -1.76
N GLU A 69 3.15 -2.15 -2.76
CA GLU A 69 1.97 -2.08 -3.62
C GLU A 69 0.72 -2.74 -3.00
N ILE A 70 0.91 -3.79 -2.19
CA ILE A 70 -0.19 -4.64 -1.71
C ILE A 70 -0.30 -4.58 -0.18
N ASP A 71 0.76 -4.96 0.53
CA ASP A 71 0.68 -5.17 1.98
C ASP A 71 0.45 -3.85 2.75
N ILE A 72 1.26 -2.83 2.47
CA ILE A 72 1.17 -1.53 3.15
C ILE A 72 -0.22 -0.88 2.95
N PRO A 73 -0.77 -0.77 1.73
CA PRO A 73 -2.10 -0.19 1.54
C PRO A 73 -3.23 -1.01 2.18
N LEU A 74 -3.11 -2.34 2.20
CA LEU A 74 -4.07 -3.23 2.85
C LEU A 74 -4.04 -3.05 4.37
N ASP A 75 -2.86 -3.03 4.98
CA ASP A 75 -2.69 -2.83 6.42
C ASP A 75 -3.13 -1.44 6.87
N ILE A 76 -2.77 -0.39 6.14
CA ILE A 76 -3.26 0.97 6.44
C ILE A 76 -4.78 1.03 6.31
N GLY A 77 -5.35 0.38 5.28
CA GLY A 77 -6.79 0.31 5.08
C GLY A 77 -7.51 -0.39 6.23
N SER A 78 -6.98 -1.54 6.68
CA SER A 78 -7.57 -2.32 7.78
C SER A 78 -7.47 -1.57 9.11
N LEU A 79 -6.33 -0.92 9.38
CA LEU A 79 -6.14 -0.10 10.58
C LEU A 79 -7.09 1.10 10.64
N LEU A 80 -7.30 1.80 9.52
CA LEU A 80 -8.23 2.93 9.47
C LEU A 80 -9.67 2.50 9.74
N VAL A 81 -10.11 1.38 9.17
CA VAL A 81 -11.45 0.84 9.39
C VAL A 81 -11.63 0.37 10.84
N ALA A 82 -10.66 -0.41 11.35
CA ALA A 82 -10.69 -0.90 12.72
C ALA A 82 -10.69 0.26 13.73
N GLY A 83 -9.81 1.25 13.54
CA GLY A 83 -9.74 2.43 14.39
C GLY A 83 -11.05 3.22 14.41
N PHE A 84 -11.68 3.43 13.25
CA PHE A 84 -12.98 4.10 13.18
C PHE A 84 -14.07 3.31 13.91
N PHE A 85 -14.11 1.98 13.74
CA PHE A 85 -15.10 1.13 14.38
C PHE A 85 -14.94 1.13 15.91
N THR A 86 -13.71 0.98 16.40
CA THR A 86 -13.40 1.02 17.84
C THR A 86 -13.74 2.39 18.45
N PHE A 87 -13.40 3.48 17.76
CA PHE A 87 -13.75 4.83 18.20
C PHE A 87 -15.26 5.03 18.28
N CYS A 88 -16.00 4.62 17.25
CA CYS A 88 -17.47 4.70 17.22
C CYS A 88 -18.09 3.91 18.38
N HIS A 89 -17.57 2.71 18.66
CA HIS A 89 -18.00 1.91 19.80
C HIS A 89 -17.70 2.57 21.15
N LEU A 90 -16.53 3.18 21.31
CA LEU A 90 -16.15 3.88 22.54
C LEU A 90 -17.06 5.09 22.80
N VAL A 91 -17.33 5.90 21.76
CA VAL A 91 -18.24 7.05 21.85
C VAL A 91 -19.65 6.61 22.23
N ASN A 92 -20.14 5.52 21.64
CA ASN A 92 -21.44 4.96 21.99
C ASN A 92 -21.49 4.43 23.44
N ALA A 93 -20.38 3.84 23.92
CA ALA A 93 -20.29 3.34 25.29
C ALA A 93 -20.29 4.44 26.35
N MET A 94 -19.77 5.64 26.04
CA MET A 94 -19.81 6.81 26.93
C MET A 94 -21.16 7.55 26.92
N GLY A 95 -22.01 7.31 25.91
CA GLY A 95 -23.33 7.91 25.80
C GLY A 95 -24.45 7.14 26.51
N ARG A 96 -24.14 6.01 27.14
CA ARG A 96 -25.03 5.25 28.04
C ARG A 96 -24.64 5.46 29.48
#